data_AF-A0A7C5FZV6-F1
#
_entry.id   AF-A0A7C5FZV6-F1
#
_cell.length_a   1.000
_cell.length_b   1.000
_cell.length_c   1.000
_cell.angle_alpha   90.00
_cell.angle_beta   90.00
_cell.angle_gamma   90.00
#
_symmetry.space_group_name_H-M   'P 1'
#
loop_
_entity.id
_entity.type
_entity.pdbx_description
1 polymer ?
#
loop_
_entity_poly.entity_id
_entity_poly.type
_entity_poly.pdbx_seq_one_letter_code
_entity_poly.pdbx_strand_id
1 'polypeptide(L)' 'MDAKQMQRTLGRIIQARRSKLGYSQESFADSIGVHRTYIGLVERGQRNVTLKNLLLTASGLKMPLSTLIAAISDS' A
#
# COMPACT_ATOMS: atom_id res chain seq x y z
N MET A 1 10.93 -14.76 -4.11
CA MET A 1 11.24 -13.45 -3.49
C MET A 1 11.41 -13.64 -1.99
N ASP A 2 12.36 -12.94 -1.37
CA ASP A 2 12.40 -12.86 0.10
C ASP A 2 11.27 -11.97 0.65
N ALA A 3 10.86 -12.17 1.90
CA ALA A 3 9.74 -11.45 2.50
C ALA A 3 9.94 -9.92 2.54
N LYS A 4 11.19 -9.45 2.65
CA LYS A 4 11.55 -8.04 2.68
C LYS A 4 11.43 -7.42 1.28
N GLN A 5 11.78 -8.17 0.25
CA GLN A 5 11.59 -7.80 -1.15
C GLN A 5 10.10 -7.66 -1.46
N MET A 6 9.26 -8.60 -0.99
CA MET A 6 7.80 -8.51 -1.16
C MET A 6 7.23 -7.24 -0.51
N GLN A 7 7.67 -6.89 0.71
CA GLN A 7 7.25 -5.66 1.39
C GLN A 7 7.65 -4.40 0.61
N ARG A 8 8.87 -4.36 0.05
CA ARG A 8 9.31 -3.25 -0.80
C ARG A 8 8.50 -3.15 -2.09
N THR A 9 8.25 -4.28 -2.75
CA THR A 9 7.44 -4.32 -3.99
C THR A 9 6.02 -3.83 -3.72
N LEU A 10 5.36 -4.36 -2.69
CA LEU A 10 4.04 -3.90 -2.26
C LEU A 10 4.05 -2.39 -1.97
N GLY A 11 5.04 -1.91 -1.22
CA GLY A 11 5.16 -0.49 -0.88
C GLY A 11 5.26 0.41 -2.12
N ARG A 12 6.03 0.01 -3.15
CA ARG A 12 6.13 0.75 -4.42
C ARG A 12 4.82 0.76 -5.19
N ILE A 13 4.11 -0.36 -5.25
CA ILE A 13 2.80 -0.46 -5.94
C ILE A 13 1.79 0.49 -5.27
N ILE A 14 1.72 0.47 -3.93
CA ILE A 14 0.87 1.37 -3.14
C ILE A 14 1.24 2.83 -3.43
N GLN A 15 2.53 3.17 -3.35
CA GLN A 15 3.01 4.54 -3.60
C GLN A 15 2.65 5.02 -5.00
N ALA A 16 2.91 4.21 -6.03
CA ALA A 16 2.65 4.55 -7.41
C ALA A 16 1.15 4.77 -7.66
N ARG A 17 0.30 3.87 -7.15
CA ARG A 17 -1.15 3.98 -7.29
C ARG A 17 -1.71 5.16 -6.50
N ARG A 18 -1.25 5.39 -5.27
CA ARG A 18 -1.65 6.54 -4.44
C ARG A 18 -1.34 7.85 -5.15
N SER A 19 -0.11 8.01 -5.64
CA SER A 19 0.32 9.22 -6.35
C SER A 19 -0.49 9.44 -7.64
N LYS A 20 -0.81 8.36 -8.38
CA LYS A 20 -1.67 8.44 -9.58
C LYS A 20 -3.09 8.91 -9.26
N LEU A 21 -3.58 8.70 -8.04
CA LEU A 21 -4.87 9.20 -7.56
C LEU A 21 -4.79 10.62 -6.99
N GLY A 22 -3.61 11.26 -7.00
CA GLY A 22 -3.42 12.62 -6.50
C GLY A 22 -3.33 12.75 -4.98
N TYR A 23 -3.26 11.64 -4.25
CA TYR A 23 -3.16 11.70 -2.79
C TYR A 23 -1.72 11.95 -2.32
N SER A 24 -1.55 12.80 -1.30
CA SER A 24 -0.37 12.77 -0.44
C SER A 24 -0.44 11.56 0.50
N GLN A 25 0.66 11.26 1.19
CA GLN A 25 0.64 10.21 2.24
C GLN A 25 -0.34 10.55 3.36
N GLU A 26 -0.48 11.83 3.68
CA GLU A 26 -1.37 12.34 4.73
C GLU A 26 -2.82 12.17 4.33
N SER A 27 -3.21 12.76 3.19
CA SER A 27 -4.59 12.67 2.69
C SER A 27 -5.02 11.22 2.43
N PHE A 28 -4.09 10.35 2.02
CA PHE A 28 -4.40 8.94 1.84
C PHE A 28 -4.61 8.22 3.17
N ALA A 29 -3.74 8.47 4.15
CA ALA A 29 -3.85 7.87 5.47
C ALA A 29 -5.17 8.27 6.13
N ASP A 30 -5.55 9.54 6.03
CA ASP A 30 -6.84 10.05 6.51
C ASP A 30 -8.01 9.35 5.81
N SER A 31 -7.94 9.20 4.47
CA SER A 31 -9.00 8.55 3.68
C SER A 31 -9.26 7.09 4.04
N ILE A 32 -8.27 6.40 4.62
CA ILE A 32 -8.41 4.99 5.04
C ILE A 32 -8.38 4.80 6.57
N GLY A 33 -8.42 5.90 7.33
CA GLY A 33 -8.50 5.87 8.79
C GLY A 33 -7.24 5.34 9.49
N VAL A 34 -6.05 5.65 8.98
CA VAL A 34 -4.77 5.24 9.59
C VAL A 34 -3.84 6.45 9.79
N HIS A 35 -2.79 6.30 10.59
CA HIS A 35 -1.82 7.36 10.81
C HIS A 35 -0.91 7.54 9.57
N ARG A 36 -0.60 8.78 9.17
CA ARG A 36 0.33 9.09 8.05
C ARG A 36 1.64 8.30 8.10
N THR A 37 2.23 8.18 9.29
CA THR A 37 3.47 7.42 9.53
C THR A 37 3.35 5.96 9.10
N TYR A 38 2.18 5.34 9.30
CA TYR A 38 1.94 3.96 8.88
C TYR A 38 2.08 3.83 7.36
N ILE A 39 1.44 4.70 6.58
CA ILE A 39 1.57 4.72 5.11
C ILE A 39 3.02 4.89 4.70
N GLY A 40 3.75 5.83 5.31
CA GLY A 40 5.17 6.03 5.01
C GLY A 40 6.03 4.79 5.28
N LEU A 41 5.79 4.07 6.38
CA LEU A 41 6.50 2.83 6.70
C LEU A 41 6.16 1.70 5.72
N VAL A 42 4.89 1.59 5.31
CA VAL A 42 4.43 0.59 4.33
C VAL A 42 5.06 0.84 2.96
N GLU A 43 5.04 2.08 2.46
CA GLU A 43 5.60 2.43 1.15
C GLU A 43 7.10 2.17 1.05
N ARG A 44 7.83 2.29 2.16
CA ARG A 44 9.26 1.95 2.23
C ARG A 44 9.55 0.48 2.49
N GLY A 45 8.52 -0.37 2.62
CA GLY A 45 8.68 -1.78 2.97
C GLY A 45 9.25 -2.00 4.37
N GLN A 46 9.05 -1.06 5.30
CA GLN A 46 9.53 -1.12 6.69
C GLN A 46 8.49 -1.71 7.65
N ARG A 47 7.26 -1.96 7.17
CA ARG A 47 6.19 -2.53 7.97
C ARG A 47 5.52 -3.69 7.25
N ASN A 48 5.32 -4.79 7.98
CA ASN A 48 4.44 -5.86 7.53
C ASN A 48 2.98 -5.42 7.65
N VAL A 49 2.25 -5.43 6.53
CA VAL A 49 0.85 -5.01 6.47
C VAL A 49 -0.05 -6.16 6.91
N THR A 50 -0.95 -5.91 7.87
CA THR A 50 -1.98 -6.88 8.23
C THR A 50 -3.05 -6.96 7.15
N LEU A 51 -3.76 -8.10 7.05
CA LEU A 51 -4.84 -8.27 6.08
C LEU A 51 -5.90 -7.15 6.15
N LYS A 52 -6.29 -6.74 7.37
CA LYS A 52 -7.22 -5.64 7.60
C LYS A 52 -6.73 -4.34 6.95
N ASN A 53 -5.48 -3.96 7.18
CA ASN A 53 -4.96 -2.72 6.63
C ASN A 53 -4.71 -2.83 5.12
N LEU A 54 -4.46 -4.03 4.61
CA LEU A 54 -4.36 -4.27 3.18
C LEU A 54 -5.71 -4.08 2.47
N LEU A 55 -6.81 -4.54 3.09
CA LEU A 55 -8.18 -4.29 2.61
C LEU A 55 -8.52 -2.79 2.60
N LEU A 56 -8.21 -2.08 3.70
CA LEU A 56 -8.40 -0.63 3.78
C LEU A 56 -7.58 0.11 2.70
N THR A 57 -6.32 -0.29 2.53
CA THR A 57 -5.42 0.27 1.51
C THR A 57 -5.96 0.02 0.11
N ALA A 58 -6.36 -1.21 -0.22
CA ALA A 58 -6.94 -1.57 -1.51
C ALA A 58 -8.20 -0.73 -1.81
N SER A 59 -9.09 -0.59 -0.82
CA SER A 59 -10.27 0.27 -0.90
C SER A 59 -9.90 1.73 -1.20
N GLY A 60 -8.97 2.31 -0.44
CA GLY A 60 -8.50 3.69 -0.67
C GLY A 60 -7.83 3.89 -2.04
N LEU A 61 -7.12 2.87 -2.53
CA LEU A 61 -6.48 2.85 -3.84
C LEU A 61 -7.46 2.63 -5.01
N LYS A 62 -8.76 2.47 -4.71
CA LYS A 62 -9.82 2.15 -5.69
C LYS A 62 -9.38 0.97 -6.56
N MET A 63 -8.90 -0.09 -5.91
CA MET A 63 -8.31 -1.27 -6.53
C MET A 63 -8.78 -2.51 -5.77
N PRO A 64 -9.24 -3.58 -6.47
CA PRO A 64 -9.52 -4.84 -5.80
C PRO A 64 -8.28 -5.39 -5.09
N LEU A 65 -8.45 -6.00 -3.92
CA LEU A 65 -7.35 -6.61 -3.19
C LEU A 65 -6.62 -7.68 -4.04
N SER A 66 -7.36 -8.45 -4.82
CA SER A 66 -6.81 -9.44 -5.75
C SER A 66 -5.85 -8.81 -6.77
N THR A 67 -6.21 -7.64 -7.33
CA THR A 67 -5.35 -6.89 -8.25
C THR A 67 -4.08 -6.38 -7.56
N LEU A 68 -4.21 -5.87 -6.33
CA LEU A 68 -3.05 -5.42 -5.55
C LEU A 68 -2.08 -6.57 -5.25
N ILE A 69 -2.60 -7.77 -4.93
CA ILE A 69 -1.78 -8.97 -4.71
C ILE A 69 -1.15 -9.46 -6.01
N ALA A 70 -1.91 -9.53 -7.11
CA ALA A 70 -1.40 -9.97 -8.41
C ALA A 70 -0.23 -9.09 -8.90
N ALA A 71 -0.33 -7.78 -8.69
CA ALA A 71 0.73 -6.84 -9.06
C ALA A 71 2.07 -7.12 -8.34
N ILE A 72 2.07 -7.80 -7.19
CA ILE A 72 3.31 -8.21 -6.48
C ILE A 72 3.98 -9.38 -7.20
N SER A 73 3.18 -10.31 -7.76
CA SER A 73 3.66 -11.52 -8.44
C SER A 73 4.23 -11.24 -9.83
N ASP A 74 3.74 -10.18 -10.48
CA ASP A 74 4.15 -9.77 -11.84
C ASP A 74 5.36 -8.83 -11.86
N SER A 75 5.87 -8.44 -10.67
CA SER A 75 7.01 -7.52 -10.48
C SER A 75 8.30 -8.25 -10.13
#